data_AF-C5MI42-F1
#
_entry.id   AF-C5MI42-F1
#
_cell.length_a   1.000
_cell.length_b   1.000
_cell.length_c   1.000
_cell.angle_alpha   90.00
_cell.angle_beta   90.00
_cell.angle_gamma   90.00
#
_symmetry.space_group_name_H-M   'P 1'
#
loop_
_entity.id
_entity.type
_entity.pdbx_description
1 polymer ?
#
loop_
_entity_poly.entity_id
_entity_poly.type
_entity_poly.pdbx_seq_one_letter_code
_entity_poly.pdbx_strand_id
1 'polypeptide(L)'
;MSRSLPLLSSKEVSKHDNIKDCWVTLYQRKIYNVTGFLDEHPGGGDIILPYAGKDITEIMADIVSHEHSESAYEILDDGMLVGYLATPEEERSLLNNKNKTPVEVKLTNNNSINDNGKDFDMYEFHNDLPMEEKLSIQTDYEEDAKKHKFLDLNKPLLMQMLTSDFNKDFYLDQVHRPRHYGKGSAPLFGNFLEPISLTPWWVVPLVWLPPNMYIFYIGFINQSPIIALSLWAMGLFVWTLVEYCLHRFLFHLDYYLPDHRYAFTLHFLLHGVHHYLPMDGYRLVLPSCFILLF
;
A
#
# COMPACT_ATOMS: atom_id res chain seq x y z
N MET A 1 8.49 -14.52 -13.13
CA MET A 1 8.27 -14.10 -14.54
C MET A 1 7.12 -13.11 -14.52
N SER A 2 7.32 -11.86 -14.93
CA SER A 2 6.23 -10.90 -15.12
C SER A 2 5.38 -11.40 -16.30
N ARG A 3 4.13 -11.83 -16.05
CA ARG A 3 3.18 -12.11 -17.12
C ARG A 3 2.75 -10.77 -17.70
N SER A 4 3.13 -10.47 -18.94
CA SER A 4 2.51 -9.38 -19.69
C SER A 4 1.14 -9.85 -20.16
N LEU A 5 0.08 -9.22 -19.64
CA LEU A 5 -1.29 -9.56 -20.01
C LEU A 5 -1.69 -8.81 -21.29
N PRO A 6 -2.41 -9.46 -22.22
CA PRO A 6 -2.79 -8.86 -23.50
C PRO A 6 -3.88 -7.78 -23.35
N LEU A 7 -3.84 -6.81 -24.27
CA LEU A 7 -4.92 -5.86 -24.50
C LEU A 7 -5.90 -6.42 -25.54
N LEU A 8 -7.19 -6.48 -25.23
CA LEU A 8 -8.21 -7.14 -26.04
C LEU A 8 -9.39 -6.19 -26.32
N SER A 9 -9.96 -6.24 -27.52
CA SER A 9 -11.11 -5.40 -27.85
C SER A 9 -12.43 -5.95 -27.28
N SER A 10 -13.42 -5.07 -27.10
CA SER A 10 -14.78 -5.48 -26.68
C SER A 10 -15.39 -6.51 -27.61
N LYS A 11 -15.15 -6.38 -28.93
CA LYS A 11 -15.60 -7.34 -29.94
C LYS A 11 -14.92 -8.71 -29.82
N GLU A 12 -13.70 -8.77 -29.29
CA GLU A 12 -13.04 -10.05 -29.03
C GLU A 12 -13.63 -10.69 -27.77
N VAL A 13 -13.75 -9.94 -26.68
CA VAL A 13 -14.33 -10.42 -25.42
C VAL A 13 -15.76 -10.92 -25.61
N SER A 14 -16.58 -10.24 -26.43
CA SER A 14 -17.96 -10.64 -26.69
C SER A 14 -18.11 -11.97 -27.42
N LYS A 15 -17.02 -12.59 -27.93
CA LYS A 15 -17.07 -13.93 -28.54
C LYS A 15 -17.02 -15.06 -27.50
N HIS A 16 -16.62 -14.74 -26.27
CA HIS A 16 -16.49 -15.66 -25.16
C HIS A 16 -17.78 -15.67 -24.33
N ASP A 17 -18.87 -16.10 -24.98
CA ASP A 17 -20.26 -15.94 -24.53
C ASP A 17 -20.98 -17.26 -24.17
N ASN A 18 -20.25 -18.35 -23.98
CA ASN A 18 -20.84 -19.68 -23.80
C ASN A 18 -20.20 -20.48 -22.66
N ILE A 19 -20.85 -21.57 -22.24
CA ILE A 19 -20.44 -22.38 -21.08
C ILE A 19 -19.04 -22.98 -21.18
N LYS A 20 -18.50 -23.18 -22.39
CA LYS A 20 -17.16 -23.74 -22.59
C LYS A 20 -16.09 -22.67 -22.77
N ASP A 21 -16.50 -21.42 -22.85
CA ASP A 21 -15.65 -20.26 -23.10
C ASP A 21 -16.38 -19.00 -22.64
N CYS A 22 -16.36 -18.74 -21.34
CA CYS A 22 -17.13 -17.71 -20.65
C CYS A 22 -16.18 -16.68 -20.04
N TRP A 23 -16.14 -15.49 -20.65
CA TRP A 23 -15.35 -14.39 -20.12
C TRP A 23 -16.26 -13.26 -19.67
N VAL A 24 -15.81 -12.49 -18.68
CA VAL A 24 -16.53 -11.34 -18.14
C VAL A 24 -15.57 -10.18 -17.96
N THR A 25 -16.09 -8.96 -18.05
CA THR A 25 -15.32 -7.75 -17.69
C THR A 25 -15.81 -7.21 -16.37
N LEU A 26 -14.88 -6.77 -15.53
CA LEU A 26 -15.20 -6.27 -14.19
C LEU A 26 -14.16 -5.22 -13.81
N TYR A 27 -14.61 -3.99 -13.53
CA TYR A 27 -13.82 -2.83 -13.08
C TYR A 27 -12.50 -2.56 -13.81
N GLN A 28 -12.12 -1.29 -13.95
CA GLN A 28 -10.76 -0.91 -14.41
C GLN A 28 -10.30 -1.63 -15.69
N ARG A 29 -11.25 -2.01 -16.56
CA ARG A 29 -11.02 -2.72 -17.83
C ARG A 29 -10.41 -4.12 -17.67
N LYS A 30 -10.48 -4.78 -16.52
CA LYS A 30 -9.97 -6.16 -16.38
C LYS A 30 -10.90 -7.18 -17.07
N ILE A 31 -10.30 -8.19 -17.69
CA ILE A 31 -11.00 -9.29 -18.36
C ILE A 31 -10.66 -10.59 -17.63
N TYR A 32 -11.69 -11.31 -17.22
CA TYR A 32 -11.56 -12.56 -16.48
C TYR A 32 -12.12 -13.72 -17.29
N ASN A 33 -11.37 -14.82 -17.35
CA ASN A 33 -11.87 -16.09 -17.87
C ASN A 33 -12.43 -16.91 -16.71
N VAL A 34 -13.75 -16.92 -16.58
CA VAL A 34 -14.47 -17.60 -15.50
C VAL A 34 -14.98 -18.99 -15.92
N THR A 35 -14.58 -19.49 -17.09
CA THR A 35 -15.04 -20.78 -17.63
C THR A 35 -14.88 -21.94 -16.63
N GLY A 36 -13.70 -22.04 -16.00
CA GLY A 36 -13.42 -23.08 -15.01
C GLY A 36 -14.12 -22.87 -13.67
N PHE A 37 -14.58 -21.64 -13.41
CA PHE A 37 -15.24 -21.27 -12.16
C PHE A 37 -16.76 -21.41 -12.21
N LEU A 38 -17.36 -21.61 -13.39
CA LEU A 38 -18.81 -21.76 -13.54
C LEU A 38 -19.39 -22.88 -12.64
N ASP A 39 -18.70 -24.02 -12.53
CA ASP A 39 -19.14 -25.15 -11.71
C ASP A 39 -18.79 -24.97 -10.22
N GLU A 40 -17.83 -24.11 -9.90
CA GLU A 40 -17.35 -23.82 -8.55
C GLU A 40 -18.08 -22.62 -7.92
N HIS A 41 -18.83 -21.86 -8.72
CA HIS A 41 -19.54 -20.68 -8.26
C HIS A 41 -20.61 -21.05 -7.22
N PRO A 42 -20.58 -20.48 -5.99
CA PRO A 42 -21.52 -20.82 -4.93
C PRO A 42 -23.00 -20.58 -5.28
N GLY A 43 -23.29 -19.64 -6.19
CA GLY A 43 -24.65 -19.38 -6.70
C GLY A 43 -25.01 -20.15 -7.97
N GLY A 44 -24.11 -21.02 -8.45
CA GLY A 44 -24.23 -21.79 -9.69
C GLY A 44 -23.75 -21.04 -10.93
N GLY A 45 -23.30 -21.76 -11.95
CA GLY A 45 -22.84 -21.17 -13.22
C GLY A 45 -23.98 -20.57 -14.05
N ASP A 46 -25.21 -21.07 -13.88
CA ASP A 46 -26.39 -20.64 -14.65
C ASP A 46 -26.73 -19.15 -14.46
N ILE A 47 -26.34 -18.56 -13.32
CA ILE A 47 -26.53 -17.12 -13.07
C ILE A 47 -25.43 -16.24 -13.67
N ILE A 48 -24.27 -16.82 -14.01
CA ILE A 48 -23.15 -16.12 -14.67
C ILE A 48 -23.36 -16.10 -16.19
N LEU A 49 -23.84 -17.20 -16.78
CA LEU A 49 -23.98 -17.36 -18.23
C LEU A 49 -24.71 -16.21 -18.97
N PRO A 50 -25.78 -15.59 -18.42
CA PRO A 50 -26.42 -14.43 -19.06
C PRO A 50 -25.51 -13.21 -19.24
N TYR A 51 -24.42 -13.16 -18.48
CA TYR A 51 -23.40 -12.10 -18.49
C TYR A 51 -22.11 -12.50 -19.21
N ALA A 52 -22.06 -13.69 -19.82
CA ALA A 52 -20.92 -14.10 -20.64
C ALA A 52 -20.68 -13.10 -21.79
N GLY A 53 -19.42 -12.69 -21.95
CA GLY A 53 -18.98 -11.67 -22.90
C GLY A 53 -19.38 -10.23 -22.52
N LYS A 54 -19.89 -9.99 -21.30
CA LYS A 54 -20.39 -8.68 -20.87
C LYS A 54 -19.68 -8.17 -19.61
N ASP A 55 -19.98 -6.91 -19.30
CA ASP A 55 -19.53 -6.26 -18.08
C ASP A 55 -20.45 -6.61 -16.90
N ILE A 56 -19.85 -7.10 -15.82
CA ILE A 56 -20.54 -7.53 -14.60
C ILE A 56 -20.34 -6.55 -13.44
N THR A 57 -19.77 -5.37 -13.68
CA THR A 57 -19.44 -4.40 -12.63
C THR A 57 -20.66 -4.00 -11.80
N GLU A 58 -21.77 -3.71 -12.47
CA GLU A 58 -23.01 -3.30 -11.80
C GLU A 58 -23.65 -4.44 -11.01
N ILE A 59 -23.72 -5.65 -11.59
CA ILE A 59 -24.36 -6.79 -10.92
C ILE A 59 -23.51 -7.33 -9.77
N MET A 60 -22.19 -7.22 -9.85
CA MET A 60 -21.30 -7.59 -8.74
C MET A 60 -21.46 -6.62 -7.55
N ALA A 61 -21.83 -5.36 -7.80
CA ALA A 61 -22.06 -4.34 -6.78
C ALA A 61 -23.52 -4.25 -6.30
N ASP A 62 -24.42 -5.05 -6.87
CA ASP A 62 -25.84 -5.00 -6.55
C ASP A 62 -26.15 -5.76 -5.25
N ILE A 63 -26.29 -5.00 -4.17
CA ILE A 63 -26.67 -5.49 -2.84
C ILE A 63 -28.08 -6.14 -2.87
N VAL A 64 -28.94 -5.77 -3.82
CA VAL A 64 -30.31 -6.29 -3.93
C VAL A 64 -30.33 -7.68 -4.58
N SER A 65 -29.41 -7.99 -5.49
CA SER A 65 -29.31 -9.34 -6.07
C SER A 65 -28.66 -10.31 -5.09
N HIS A 66 -27.46 -9.97 -4.58
CA HIS A 66 -26.75 -10.64 -3.49
C HIS A 66 -25.39 -9.96 -3.26
N GLU A 67 -24.98 -9.85 -2.00
CA GLU A 67 -23.70 -9.24 -1.63
C GLU A 67 -22.54 -10.24 -1.79
N HIS A 68 -21.51 -9.86 -2.54
CA HIS A 68 -20.26 -10.62 -2.65
C HIS A 68 -19.26 -10.12 -1.59
N SER A 69 -18.58 -11.03 -0.88
CA SER A 69 -17.52 -10.69 0.08
C SER A 69 -16.24 -10.25 -0.62
N GLU A 70 -15.34 -9.57 0.08
CA GLU A 70 -14.00 -9.19 -0.47
C GLU A 70 -13.23 -10.40 -1.01
N SER A 71 -13.32 -11.55 -0.33
CA SER A 71 -12.71 -12.81 -0.79
C SER A 71 -13.26 -13.30 -2.13
N ALA A 72 -14.50 -12.95 -2.51
CA ALA A 72 -15.04 -13.30 -3.83
C ALA A 72 -14.38 -12.49 -4.95
N TYR A 73 -13.97 -11.25 -4.68
CA TYR A 73 -13.20 -10.44 -5.63
C TYR A 73 -11.75 -10.93 -5.74
N GLU A 74 -11.14 -11.36 -4.63
CA GLU A 74 -9.78 -11.93 -4.63
C GLU A 74 -9.69 -13.22 -5.46
N ILE A 75 -10.72 -14.07 -5.44
CA ILE A 75 -10.77 -15.31 -6.24
C ILE A 75 -10.72 -15.01 -7.76
N LEU A 76 -11.29 -13.89 -8.21
CA LEU A 76 -11.22 -13.48 -9.62
C LEU A 76 -9.81 -13.03 -10.02
N ASP A 77 -9.11 -12.33 -9.12
CA ASP A 77 -7.74 -11.87 -9.36
C ASP A 77 -6.71 -13.01 -9.26
N ASP A 78 -7.01 -14.11 -8.56
CA ASP A 78 -6.14 -15.30 -8.48
C ASP A 78 -6.29 -16.24 -9.69
N GLY A 79 -5.60 -15.88 -10.77
CA GLY A 79 -5.37 -16.79 -11.90
C GLY A 79 -6.46 -16.81 -12.98
N MET A 80 -7.58 -16.08 -12.79
CA MET A 80 -8.62 -15.92 -13.82
C MET A 80 -8.43 -14.67 -14.68
N LEU A 81 -7.57 -13.74 -14.28
CA LEU A 81 -7.25 -12.52 -15.05
C LEU A 81 -6.49 -12.87 -16.34
N VAL A 82 -7.12 -12.59 -17.50
CA VAL A 82 -6.57 -12.93 -18.81
C VAL A 82 -6.15 -11.73 -19.66
N GLY A 83 -6.55 -10.52 -19.29
CA GLY A 83 -6.22 -9.34 -20.08
C GLY A 83 -6.88 -8.05 -19.62
N TYR A 84 -6.69 -7.01 -20.41
CA TYR A 84 -7.35 -5.72 -20.22
C TYR A 84 -8.12 -5.30 -21.48
N LEU A 85 -9.32 -4.77 -21.30
CA LEU A 85 -10.21 -4.29 -22.35
C LEU A 85 -9.65 -3.00 -22.96
N ALA A 86 -9.48 -2.95 -24.28
CA ALA A 86 -8.95 -1.79 -25.01
C ALA A 86 -9.92 -0.59 -24.97
N THR A 87 -9.38 0.62 -24.84
CA THR A 87 -10.16 1.86 -25.09
C THR A 87 -10.41 2.05 -26.59
N PRO A 88 -11.36 2.91 -27.00
CA PRO A 88 -11.56 3.23 -28.42
C PRO A 88 -10.30 3.76 -29.14
N GLU A 89 -9.38 4.41 -28.42
CA GLU A 89 -8.12 4.93 -28.96
C GLU A 89 -7.06 3.83 -29.11
N GLU A 90 -6.95 2.97 -28.10
CA GLU A 90 -6.07 1.81 -28.14
C GLU A 90 -6.56 0.76 -29.14
N GLU A 91 -7.87 0.59 -29.31
CA GLU A 91 -8.47 -0.31 -30.31
C GLU A 91 -8.13 0.15 -31.73
N ARG A 92 -8.17 1.46 -32.00
CA ARG A 92 -7.68 2.03 -33.29
C ARG A 92 -6.18 1.78 -33.49
N SER A 93 -5.42 1.80 -32.40
CA SER A 93 -3.98 1.53 -32.42
C SER A 93 -3.68 0.04 -32.63
N LEU A 94 -4.49 -0.86 -32.05
CA LEU A 94 -4.45 -2.32 -32.28
C LEU A 94 -4.78 -2.67 -33.74
N LEU A 95 -5.80 -2.03 -34.32
CA LEU A 95 -6.21 -2.25 -35.72
C LEU A 95 -5.15 -1.80 -36.74
N ASN A 96 -4.35 -0.78 -36.40
CA ASN A 96 -3.26 -0.28 -37.25
C ASN A 96 -1.92 -1.02 -37.02
N ASN A 97 -1.81 -1.86 -35.99
CA ASN A 97 -0.60 -2.59 -35.65
C ASN A 97 -0.49 -3.91 -36.44
N LYS A 98 0.05 -3.85 -37.66
CA LYS A 98 0.29 -5.04 -38.51
C LYS A 98 1.26 -6.07 -37.91
N ASN A 99 2.07 -5.70 -36.91
CA ASN A 99 3.20 -6.50 -36.43
C ASN A 99 2.93 -7.28 -35.12
N LYS A 100 1.69 -7.27 -34.60
CA LYS A 100 1.31 -7.99 -33.36
C LYS A 100 2.28 -7.77 -32.18
N THR A 101 2.89 -6.58 -32.09
CA THR A 101 3.73 -6.26 -30.93
C THR A 101 2.83 -6.11 -29.70
N PRO A 102 3.21 -6.64 -28.52
CA PRO A 102 2.45 -6.47 -27.30
C PRO A 102 2.32 -4.97 -27.00
N VAL A 103 1.09 -4.46 -26.99
CA VAL A 103 0.81 -3.10 -26.54
C VAL A 103 0.85 -3.14 -25.03
N GLU A 104 1.88 -2.57 -24.42
CA GLU A 104 1.92 -2.39 -22.97
C GLU A 104 0.74 -1.52 -22.56
N VAL A 105 -0.08 -2.05 -21.64
CA VAL A 105 -1.19 -1.32 -21.05
C VAL A 105 -0.59 -0.23 -20.17
N LYS A 106 -0.45 0.97 -20.72
CA LYS A 106 -0.35 2.17 -19.90
C LYS A 106 -1.72 2.37 -19.29
N LEU A 107 -1.91 1.88 -18.06
CA LEU A 107 -3.02 2.30 -17.21
C LEU A 107 -2.82 3.80 -16.95
N THR A 108 -3.24 4.62 -17.91
CA THR A 108 -3.52 6.03 -17.65
C THR A 108 -4.76 6.05 -16.78
N ASN A 109 -4.74 6.89 -15.74
CA ASN A 109 -5.77 7.09 -14.72
C ASN A 109 -7.16 7.53 -15.24
N ASN A 110 -7.56 7.14 -16.44
CA ASN A 110 -8.79 7.61 -17.07
C ASN A 110 -10.02 6.78 -16.71
N ASN A 111 -10.19 6.39 -15.43
CA ASN A 111 -11.49 5.93 -14.90
C ASN A 111 -11.57 6.12 -13.38
N SER A 112 -11.31 7.34 -12.92
CA SER A 112 -11.84 7.82 -11.64
C SER A 112 -12.83 8.95 -11.91
N ILE A 113 -14.03 8.59 -12.37
CA ILE A 113 -15.18 9.48 -12.26
C ILE A 113 -15.61 9.46 -10.80
N ASN A 114 -14.96 10.31 -9.99
CA ASN A 114 -15.60 10.90 -8.83
C ASN A 114 -15.99 12.34 -9.21
N ASP A 115 -17.11 12.79 -8.65
CA ASP A 115 -17.98 13.93 -9.01
C ASP A 115 -17.34 15.33 -9.00
N ASN A 116 -16.03 15.48 -9.23
CA ASN A 116 -15.34 16.77 -9.34
C ASN A 116 -14.06 16.77 -10.23
N GLY A 117 -13.85 15.76 -11.08
CA GLY A 117 -12.92 15.87 -12.22
C GLY A 117 -11.45 16.19 -11.90
N LYS A 118 -10.94 15.77 -10.74
CA LYS A 118 -9.52 15.85 -10.38
C LYS A 118 -8.97 14.44 -10.14
N ASP A 119 -7.86 14.12 -10.79
CA ASP A 119 -7.04 12.94 -10.52
C ASP A 119 -6.82 12.81 -9.00
N PHE A 120 -6.94 11.59 -8.47
CA PHE A 120 -6.62 11.32 -7.07
C PHE A 120 -5.10 11.45 -6.87
N ASP A 121 -4.65 12.62 -6.42
CA ASP A 121 -3.25 12.87 -6.11
C ASP A 121 -2.92 12.32 -4.70
N MET A 122 -2.09 11.27 -4.65
CA MET A 122 -1.65 10.64 -3.38
C MET A 122 -0.79 11.59 -2.53
N TYR A 123 -0.22 12.63 -3.13
CA TYR A 123 0.61 13.63 -2.45
C TYR A 123 -0.21 14.76 -1.80
N GLU A 124 -1.53 14.77 -2.00
CA GLU A 124 -2.45 15.72 -1.39
C GLU A 124 -3.23 15.09 -0.23
N PHE A 125 -3.48 15.88 0.80
CA PHE A 125 -4.34 15.47 1.90
C PHE A 125 -5.80 15.60 1.48
N HIS A 126 -6.52 14.49 1.61
CA HIS A 126 -7.95 14.40 1.37
C HIS A 126 -8.69 14.31 2.70
N ASN A 127 -9.93 14.81 2.75
CA ASN A 127 -10.75 14.74 3.97
C ASN A 127 -11.20 13.31 4.30
N ASP A 128 -11.33 12.48 3.26
CA ASP A 128 -11.79 11.10 3.36
C ASP A 128 -10.69 10.15 2.86
N LEU A 129 -10.59 8.99 3.51
CA LEU A 129 -9.64 7.96 3.10
C LEU A 129 -10.07 7.35 1.76
N PRO A 130 -9.15 7.17 0.80
CA PRO A 130 -9.43 6.44 -0.42
C PRO A 130 -9.54 4.93 -0.14
N MET A 131 -9.96 4.16 -1.14
CA MET A 131 -9.87 2.69 -1.11
C MET A 131 -8.43 2.23 -0.85
N GLU A 132 -8.28 1.13 -0.10
CA GLU A 132 -6.97 0.59 0.31
C GLU A 132 -6.03 0.33 -0.87
N GLU A 133 -6.57 -0.19 -1.98
CA GLU A 133 -5.80 -0.43 -3.21
C GLU A 133 -5.06 0.83 -3.69
N LYS A 134 -5.67 2.01 -3.53
CA LYS A 134 -5.07 3.28 -3.95
C LYS A 134 -3.91 3.72 -3.06
N LEU A 135 -3.89 3.29 -1.79
CA LEU A 135 -2.79 3.58 -0.85
C LEU A 135 -1.53 2.75 -1.14
N SER A 136 -1.69 1.69 -1.92
CA SER A 136 -0.61 0.75 -2.30
C SER A 136 -0.11 0.97 -3.73
N ILE A 137 -0.56 2.04 -4.41
CA ILE A 137 -0.10 2.37 -5.76
C ILE A 137 1.34 2.89 -5.67
N GLN A 138 2.25 2.25 -6.42
CA GLN A 138 3.64 2.65 -6.48
C GLN A 138 3.78 4.06 -7.09
N THR A 139 4.54 4.91 -6.40
CA THR A 139 4.94 6.23 -6.88
C THR A 139 5.88 6.12 -8.08
N ASP A 140 5.67 6.94 -9.12
CA ASP A 140 6.69 7.14 -10.17
C ASP A 140 7.86 7.95 -9.61
N TYR A 141 9.01 7.31 -9.50
CA TYR A 141 10.19 7.87 -8.84
C TYR A 141 10.77 9.06 -9.60
N GLU A 142 10.78 9.00 -10.94
CA GLU A 142 11.36 10.07 -11.74
C GLU A 142 10.44 11.30 -11.75
N GLU A 143 9.14 11.07 -11.84
CA GLU A 143 8.15 12.14 -11.82
C GLU A 143 8.13 12.82 -10.45
N ASP A 144 8.10 12.07 -9.35
CA ASP A 144 8.10 12.62 -7.98
C ASP A 144 9.38 13.46 -7.73
N ALA A 145 10.56 12.93 -8.09
CA ALA A 145 11.81 13.66 -7.95
C ALA A 145 11.84 14.96 -8.78
N LYS A 146 11.26 14.95 -10.00
CA LYS A 146 11.17 16.15 -10.87
C LYS A 146 10.15 17.16 -10.34
N LYS A 147 8.97 16.70 -9.91
CA LYS A 147 7.83 17.52 -9.46
C LYS A 147 8.10 18.16 -8.10
N HIS A 148 8.52 17.35 -7.12
CA HIS A 148 8.62 17.75 -5.72
C HIS A 148 10.03 18.14 -5.29
N LYS A 149 11.08 17.70 -6.01
CA LYS A 149 12.49 18.01 -5.72
C LYS A 149 12.89 17.71 -4.27
N PHE A 150 12.28 16.69 -3.67
CA PHE A 150 12.54 16.26 -2.31
C PHE A 150 13.57 15.13 -2.28
N LEU A 151 13.14 13.87 -2.35
CA LEU A 151 14.05 12.70 -2.34
C LEU A 151 13.85 11.87 -3.61
N ASP A 152 14.96 11.42 -4.20
CA ASP A 152 14.95 10.49 -5.33
C ASP A 152 14.90 9.05 -4.80
N LEU A 153 13.75 8.39 -5.00
CA LEU A 153 13.50 7.01 -4.55
C LEU A 153 14.40 5.98 -5.26
N ASN A 154 15.06 6.33 -6.38
CA ASN A 154 16.05 5.46 -7.02
C ASN A 154 17.40 5.41 -6.28
N LYS A 155 17.60 6.26 -5.28
CA LYS A 155 18.88 6.41 -4.57
C LYS A 155 18.70 6.25 -3.05
N PRO A 156 19.78 5.91 -2.32
CA PRO A 156 19.71 5.80 -0.86
C PRO A 156 19.23 7.09 -0.20
N LEU A 157 18.18 6.99 0.64
CA LEU A 157 17.49 8.16 1.19
C LEU A 157 18.28 8.87 2.30
N LEU A 158 19.06 8.14 3.11
CA LEU A 158 19.75 8.73 4.26
C LEU A 158 20.83 9.71 3.85
N MET A 159 21.62 9.37 2.83
CA MET A 159 22.66 10.29 2.35
C MET A 159 22.06 11.53 1.70
N GLN A 160 20.94 11.40 1.00
CA GLN A 160 20.20 12.56 0.48
C GLN A 160 19.77 13.49 1.61
N MET A 161 19.23 12.94 2.70
CA MET A 161 18.89 13.74 3.90
C MET A 161 20.11 14.42 4.53
N LEU A 162 21.21 13.69 4.71
CA LEU A 162 22.44 14.20 5.34
C LEU A 162 23.16 15.28 4.54
N THR A 163 23.04 15.25 3.20
CA THR A 163 23.66 16.22 2.31
C THR A 163 22.69 17.24 1.73
N SER A 164 21.41 17.20 2.15
CA SER A 164 20.39 18.13 1.68
C SER A 164 20.67 19.57 2.11
N ASP A 165 20.12 20.50 1.33
CA ASP A 165 20.08 21.94 1.56
C ASP A 165 18.63 22.44 1.77
N PHE A 166 17.74 21.54 2.20
CA PHE A 166 16.35 21.86 2.48
C PHE A 166 16.24 22.92 3.58
N ASN A 167 15.20 23.75 3.48
CA ASN A 167 14.73 24.52 4.63
C ASN A 167 13.70 23.72 5.42
N LYS A 168 13.51 24.06 6.69
CA LYS A 168 12.58 23.38 7.60
C LYS A 168 11.17 23.25 7.04
N ASP A 169 10.60 24.34 6.54
CA ASP A 169 9.19 24.36 6.11
C ASP A 169 8.97 23.44 4.90
N PHE A 170 9.92 23.44 3.95
CA PHE A 170 9.92 22.54 2.81
C PHE A 170 10.08 21.08 3.23
N TYR A 171 11.01 20.79 4.15
CA TYR A 171 11.20 19.45 4.68
C TYR A 171 9.92 18.93 5.35
N LEU A 172 9.32 19.72 6.24
CA LEU A 172 8.12 19.31 6.98
C LEU A 172 6.91 19.14 6.07
N ASP A 173 6.73 19.98 5.06
CA ASP A 173 5.66 19.81 4.07
C ASP A 173 5.87 18.53 3.25
N GLN A 174 7.09 18.23 2.81
CA GLN A 174 7.35 17.10 1.93
C GLN A 174 7.42 15.76 2.64
N VAL A 175 7.97 15.69 3.86
CA VAL A 175 8.11 14.43 4.61
C VAL A 175 6.77 13.85 5.04
N HIS A 176 5.76 14.70 5.27
CA HIS A 176 4.42 14.27 5.68
C HIS A 176 3.48 13.94 4.51
N ARG A 177 3.92 14.19 3.26
CA ARG A 177 3.18 13.79 2.07
C ARG A 177 3.60 12.35 1.71
N PRO A 178 2.70 11.38 1.75
CA PRO A 178 3.06 9.96 1.63
C PRO A 178 3.46 9.60 0.19
N ARG A 179 4.48 8.75 0.06
CA ARG A 179 4.95 8.08 -1.15
C ARG A 179 4.86 6.57 -0.96
N HIS A 180 4.91 5.81 -2.05
CA HIS A 180 4.96 4.36 -1.98
C HIS A 180 6.02 3.80 -2.91
N TYR A 181 6.93 2.99 -2.34
CA TYR A 181 8.00 2.35 -3.10
C TYR A 181 7.52 1.13 -3.91
N GLY A 182 6.27 0.68 -3.75
CA GLY A 182 5.78 -0.52 -4.42
C GLY A 182 6.30 -1.78 -3.71
N LYS A 183 6.73 -2.77 -4.49
CA LYS A 183 7.17 -4.06 -3.94
C LYS A 183 8.55 -3.95 -3.32
N GLY A 184 8.61 -3.98 -1.99
CA GLY A 184 9.84 -3.97 -1.19
C GLY A 184 9.99 -2.70 -0.35
N SER A 185 11.20 -2.45 0.14
CA SER A 185 11.51 -1.27 0.97
C SER A 185 12.48 -0.35 0.24
N ALA A 186 12.23 0.96 0.30
CA ALA A 186 13.13 1.95 -0.30
C ALA A 186 14.51 1.87 0.37
N PRO A 187 15.64 1.98 -0.36
CA PRO A 187 16.97 1.88 0.23
C PRO A 187 17.26 3.11 1.11
N LEU A 188 17.62 2.89 2.37
CA LEU A 188 18.03 3.98 3.26
C LEU A 188 19.54 4.23 3.20
N PHE A 189 20.34 3.16 3.33
CA PHE A 189 21.81 3.20 3.25
C PHE A 189 22.33 2.75 1.88
N GLY A 190 21.67 1.78 1.24
CA GLY A 190 22.07 1.20 -0.05
C GLY A 190 23.37 0.39 -0.01
N ASN A 191 23.80 -0.05 1.18
CA ASN A 191 25.02 -0.80 1.39
C ASN A 191 24.84 -1.87 2.49
N PHE A 192 25.93 -2.39 3.07
CA PHE A 192 25.89 -3.42 4.10
C PHE A 192 25.16 -3.02 5.40
N LEU A 193 24.89 -1.73 5.63
CA LEU A 193 24.13 -1.22 6.78
C LEU A 193 22.61 -1.29 6.58
N GLU A 194 22.12 -1.57 5.36
CA GLU A 194 20.68 -1.63 5.06
C GLU A 194 19.88 -2.54 6.02
N PRO A 195 20.36 -3.73 6.41
CA PRO A 195 19.63 -4.62 7.31
C PRO A 195 19.31 -4.00 8.68
N ILE A 196 20.09 -3.04 9.16
CA ILE A 196 19.83 -2.36 10.45
C ILE A 196 18.59 -1.46 10.35
N SER A 197 18.25 -1.01 9.13
CA SER A 197 17.08 -0.16 8.88
C SER A 197 15.78 -0.92 8.61
N LEU A 198 15.85 -2.25 8.46
CA LEU A 198 14.71 -3.09 8.13
C LEU A 198 14.30 -3.89 9.38
N THR A 199 13.20 -3.48 10.00
CA THR A 199 12.68 -4.12 11.22
C THR A 199 11.34 -4.77 10.94
N PRO A 200 11.29 -6.10 10.73
CA PRO A 200 10.03 -6.82 10.62
C PRO A 200 9.18 -6.67 11.88
N TRP A 201 7.85 -6.66 11.73
CA TRP A 201 6.89 -6.50 12.83
C TRP A 201 7.12 -7.47 14.00
N TRP A 202 7.53 -8.72 13.71
CA TRP A 202 7.71 -9.78 14.71
C TRP A 202 8.97 -9.59 15.57
N VAL A 203 9.89 -8.69 15.21
CA VAL A 203 11.09 -8.41 16.01
C VAL A 203 10.71 -7.77 17.35
N VAL A 204 9.75 -6.85 17.36
CA VAL A 204 9.30 -6.16 18.58
C VAL A 204 8.80 -7.15 19.65
N PRO A 205 7.81 -8.02 19.39
CA PRO A 205 7.38 -8.98 20.40
C PRO A 205 8.48 -9.98 20.77
N LEU A 206 9.29 -10.44 19.82
CA LEU A 206 10.39 -11.38 20.08
C LEU A 206 11.43 -10.82 21.06
N VAL A 207 11.81 -9.56 20.90
CA VAL A 207 12.84 -8.90 21.73
C VAL A 207 12.27 -8.47 23.09
N TRP A 208 11.06 -7.92 23.12
CA TRP A 208 10.54 -7.22 24.30
C TRP A 208 9.59 -8.05 25.17
N LEU A 209 8.89 -9.05 24.63
CA LEU A 209 8.02 -9.89 25.46
C LEU A 209 8.79 -10.75 26.47
N PRO A 210 9.90 -11.44 26.12
CA PRO A 210 10.63 -12.25 27.10
C PRO A 210 11.11 -11.48 28.35
N PRO A 211 11.79 -10.32 28.24
CA PRO A 211 12.18 -9.56 29.43
C PRO A 211 10.98 -9.00 30.18
N ASN A 212 9.92 -8.56 29.49
CA ASN A 212 8.69 -8.10 30.16
C ASN A 212 8.04 -9.21 30.99
N MET A 213 7.90 -10.41 30.41
CA MET A 213 7.34 -11.58 31.10
C MET A 213 8.24 -12.05 32.24
N TYR A 214 9.56 -11.95 32.08
CA TYR A 214 10.50 -12.28 33.16
C TYR A 214 10.37 -11.31 34.34
N ILE A 215 10.34 -10.00 34.09
CA ILE A 215 10.14 -8.99 35.14
C ILE A 215 8.78 -9.19 35.83
N PHE A 216 7.73 -9.43 35.06
CA PHE A 216 6.40 -9.74 35.60
C PHE A 216 6.43 -10.99 36.49
N TYR A 217 7.07 -12.08 36.03
CA TYR A 217 7.23 -13.31 36.79
C TYR A 217 7.96 -13.09 38.12
N ILE A 218 9.07 -12.33 38.11
CA ILE A 218 9.81 -11.97 39.33
C ILE A 218 8.92 -11.17 40.29
N GLY A 219 8.15 -10.20 39.79
CA GLY A 219 7.19 -9.45 40.61
C GLY A 219 6.10 -10.35 41.19
N PHE A 220 5.60 -11.30 40.41
CA PHE A 220 4.53 -12.22 40.80
C PHE A 220 4.94 -13.19 41.91
N ILE A 221 6.17 -13.70 41.90
CA ILE A 221 6.65 -14.64 42.93
C ILE A 221 7.15 -13.95 44.21
N ASN A 222 7.58 -12.69 44.12
CA ASN A 222 8.16 -11.96 45.26
C ASN A 222 7.19 -10.97 45.93
N GLN A 223 6.00 -10.77 45.38
CA GLN A 223 4.97 -9.87 45.92
C GLN A 223 3.61 -10.55 45.95
N SER A 224 2.61 -9.85 46.53
CA SER A 224 1.22 -10.31 46.41
C SER A 224 0.80 -10.35 44.94
N PRO A 225 0.19 -11.45 44.44
CA PRO A 225 -0.29 -11.55 43.06
C PRO A 225 -1.19 -10.39 42.62
N ILE A 226 -2.02 -9.89 43.54
CA ILE A 226 -2.93 -8.76 43.29
C ILE A 226 -2.14 -7.48 43.03
N ILE A 227 -1.11 -7.23 43.84
CA ILE A 227 -0.25 -6.05 43.69
C ILE A 227 0.53 -6.15 42.37
N ALA A 228 1.15 -7.31 42.09
CA ALA A 228 1.90 -7.53 40.86
C ALA A 228 1.03 -7.31 39.61
N LEU A 229 -0.18 -7.88 39.58
CA LEU A 229 -1.13 -7.69 38.47
C LEU A 229 -1.58 -6.23 38.36
N SER A 230 -1.86 -5.56 39.49
CA SER A 230 -2.28 -4.15 39.49
C SER A 230 -1.19 -3.22 38.96
N LEU A 231 0.08 -3.44 39.32
CA LEU A 231 1.21 -2.66 38.84
C LEU A 231 1.49 -2.93 37.36
N TRP A 232 1.34 -4.18 36.90
CA TRP A 232 1.48 -4.51 35.48
C TRP A 232 0.39 -3.84 34.64
N ALA A 233 -0.86 -3.88 35.09
CA ALA A 233 -1.97 -3.17 34.44
C ALA A 233 -1.79 -1.63 34.47
N MET A 234 -1.31 -1.08 35.58
CA MET A 234 -0.93 0.33 35.67
C MET A 234 0.19 0.67 34.69
N GLY A 235 1.16 -0.22 34.49
CA GLY A 235 2.22 -0.07 33.49
C GLY A 235 1.67 0.06 32.08
N LEU A 236 0.69 -0.77 31.70
CA LEU A 236 -0.01 -0.66 30.41
C LEU A 236 -0.76 0.67 30.28
N PHE A 237 -1.39 1.15 31.36
CA PHE A 237 -2.04 2.46 31.36
C PHE A 237 -1.02 3.60 31.18
N VAL A 238 0.07 3.60 31.95
CA VAL A 238 1.15 4.60 31.84
C VAL A 238 1.77 4.56 30.44
N TRP A 239 1.90 3.39 29.83
CA TRP A 239 2.38 3.26 28.45
C TRP A 239 1.52 4.07 27.47
N THR A 240 0.19 4.06 27.59
CA THR A 240 -0.67 4.86 26.70
C THR A 240 -0.39 6.37 26.81
N LEU A 241 -0.05 6.86 28.02
CA LEU A 241 0.36 8.25 28.22
C LEU A 241 1.75 8.53 27.62
N VAL A 242 2.69 7.60 27.80
CA VAL A 242 4.05 7.71 27.21
C VAL A 242 3.97 7.72 25.69
N GLU A 243 3.18 6.83 25.09
CA GLU A 243 2.93 6.75 23.65
C GLU A 243 2.41 8.09 23.12
N TYR A 244 1.37 8.65 23.77
CA TYR A 244 0.82 9.95 23.40
C TYR A 244 1.87 11.07 23.46
N CYS A 245 2.65 11.13 24.54
CA CYS A 245 3.67 12.16 24.73
C CYS A 245 4.81 12.03 23.71
N LEU A 246 5.32 10.81 23.48
CA LEU A 246 6.37 10.58 22.48
C LEU A 246 5.88 10.93 21.08
N HIS A 247 4.69 10.46 20.70
CA HIS A 247 4.15 10.71 19.38
C HIS A 247 3.89 12.22 19.15
N ARG A 248 3.29 12.90 20.13
CA ARG A 248 2.93 14.32 19.98
C ARG A 248 4.10 15.29 20.12
N PHE A 249 5.06 15.02 21.01
CA PHE A 249 6.10 16.01 21.37
C PHE A 249 7.50 15.65 20.89
N LEU A 250 7.79 14.39 20.58
CA LEU A 250 9.08 13.95 20.06
C LEU A 250 9.01 13.61 18.58
N PHE A 251 8.05 12.77 18.19
CA PHE A 251 7.91 12.32 16.80
C PHE A 251 7.39 13.44 15.90
N HIS A 252 6.41 14.22 16.37
CA HIS A 252 5.93 15.44 15.72
C HIS A 252 6.52 16.70 16.37
N LEU A 253 7.85 16.77 16.45
CA LEU A 253 8.54 17.97 16.94
C LEU A 253 8.29 19.18 16.00
N ASP A 254 8.17 18.91 14.70
CA ASP A 254 7.72 19.78 13.60
C ASP A 254 8.05 21.27 13.78
N TYR A 255 7.15 22.02 14.41
CA TYR A 255 7.29 23.45 14.64
C TYR A 255 8.61 23.84 15.33
N TYR A 256 9.02 23.06 16.32
CA TYR A 256 10.23 23.28 17.13
C TYR A 256 11.51 22.69 16.53
N LEU A 257 11.40 22.01 15.39
CA LEU A 257 12.58 21.46 14.70
C LEU A 257 13.52 22.62 14.31
N PRO A 258 14.83 22.56 14.59
CA PRO A 258 15.76 23.57 14.12
C PRO A 258 16.00 23.42 12.62
N ASP A 259 16.28 24.52 11.93
CA ASP A 259 16.54 24.56 10.49
C ASP A 259 17.96 24.03 10.19
N HIS A 260 18.13 22.72 10.33
CA HIS A 260 19.42 22.06 10.25
C HIS A 260 19.28 20.62 9.75
N ARG A 261 20.03 20.25 8.72
CA ARG A 261 19.97 18.92 8.07
C ARG A 261 20.07 17.73 9.03
N TYR A 262 20.97 17.76 10.03
CA TYR A 262 21.06 16.68 11.02
C TYR A 262 19.79 16.53 11.88
N ALA A 263 19.08 17.63 12.16
CA ALA A 263 17.81 17.56 12.86
C ALA A 263 16.73 16.96 11.95
N PHE A 264 16.71 17.32 10.66
CA PHE A 264 15.82 16.70 9.68
C PHE A 264 16.10 15.20 9.51
N THR A 265 17.38 14.81 9.48
CA THR A 265 17.76 13.39 9.43
C THR A 265 17.30 12.65 10.68
N LEU A 266 17.48 13.22 11.87
CA LEU A 266 17.00 12.60 13.11
C LEU A 266 15.48 12.44 13.12
N HIS A 267 14.74 13.50 12.77
CA HIS A 267 13.29 13.46 12.64
C HIS A 267 12.83 12.40 11.61
N PHE A 268 13.51 12.35 10.46
CA PHE A 268 13.25 11.37 9.41
C PHE A 268 13.43 9.93 9.92
N LEU A 269 14.49 9.66 10.68
CA LEU A 269 14.76 8.33 11.23
C LEU A 269 13.81 7.92 12.37
N LEU A 270 13.36 8.87 13.19
CA LEU A 270 12.46 8.60 14.31
C LEU A 270 11.02 8.32 13.86
N HIS A 271 10.50 9.13 12.94
CA HIS A 271 9.10 9.03 12.53
C HIS A 271 8.81 9.52 11.11
N GLY A 272 9.61 10.45 10.57
CA GLY A 272 9.35 11.02 9.24
C GLY A 272 9.37 9.99 8.11
N VAL A 273 10.20 8.95 8.18
CA VAL A 273 10.22 7.87 7.17
C VAL A 273 8.92 7.07 7.15
N HIS A 274 8.24 6.94 8.30
CA HIS A 274 6.95 6.26 8.37
C HIS A 274 5.85 7.10 7.71
N HIS A 275 5.80 8.42 7.95
CA HIS A 275 4.87 9.30 7.22
C HIS A 275 5.18 9.36 5.73
N TYR A 276 6.46 9.36 5.36
CA TYR A 276 6.89 9.42 3.97
C TYR A 276 6.64 8.11 3.22
N LEU A 277 6.75 6.95 3.86
CA LEU A 277 6.55 5.62 3.28
C LEU A 277 5.65 4.76 4.18
N PRO A 278 4.34 5.08 4.30
CA PRO A 278 3.47 4.48 5.31
C PRO A 278 3.24 2.98 5.13
N MET A 279 3.30 2.49 3.89
CA MET A 279 3.07 1.08 3.56
C MET A 279 4.37 0.25 3.49
N ASP A 280 5.51 0.78 3.95
CA ASP A 280 6.74 -0.01 4.08
C ASP A 280 6.72 -0.82 5.39
N GLY A 281 6.32 -2.09 5.30
CA GLY A 281 6.17 -2.99 6.45
C GLY A 281 7.44 -3.23 7.28
N TYR A 282 8.63 -2.90 6.76
CA TYR A 282 9.90 -3.01 7.50
C TYR A 282 10.35 -1.69 8.13
N ARG A 283 9.69 -0.56 7.83
CA ARG A 283 10.02 0.77 8.35
C ARG A 283 8.91 1.38 9.20
N LEU A 284 7.95 0.56 9.62
CA LEU A 284 6.82 0.97 10.45
C LEU A 284 7.15 0.93 11.95
N VAL A 285 7.73 -0.18 12.42
CA VAL A 285 8.10 -0.32 13.83
C VAL A 285 9.45 0.33 14.11
N LEU A 286 9.58 0.97 15.27
CA LEU A 286 10.85 1.58 15.66
C LEU A 286 11.92 0.49 15.84
N PRO A 287 13.07 0.58 15.15
CA PRO A 287 14.15 -0.38 15.32
C PRO A 287 14.63 -0.48 16.77
N SER A 288 14.84 -1.69 17.28
CA SER A 288 15.27 -1.92 18.68
C SER A 288 16.58 -1.22 19.04
N CYS A 289 17.46 -0.96 18.05
CA CYS A 289 18.69 -0.19 18.26
C CYS A 289 18.43 1.27 18.67
N PHE A 290 17.35 1.89 18.19
CA PHE A 290 16.95 3.23 18.62
C PHE A 290 16.29 3.21 20.00
N ILE A 291 15.52 2.16 20.31
CA ILE A 291 14.86 2.00 21.62
C ILE A 291 15.90 1.90 22.75
N LEU A 292 17.01 1.21 22.53
CA LEU A 292 18.06 1.04 23.55
C LEU A 292 18.91 2.30 23.82
N LEU A 293 18.77 3.35 23.01
CA LEU A 293 19.48 4.63 23.18
C LEU A 293 18.67 5.65 24.01
N PHE A 294 17.41 5.34 24.33
CA PHE A 294 16.54 6.11 25.21
C PHE A 294 16.25 5.33 26.51
#